data_AF-S8D0U3-F1
#
_entry.id   AF-S8D0U3-F1
#
_cell.length_a   1.000
_cell.length_b   1.000
_cell.length_c   1.000
_cell.angle_alpha   90.00
_cell.angle_beta   90.00
_cell.angle_gamma   90.00
#
_symmetry.space_group_name_H-M   'P 1'
#
loop_
_entity.id
_entity.type
_entity.pdbx_description
1 polymer ?
#
loop_
_entity_poly.entity_id
_entity_poly.type
_entity_poly.pdbx_seq_one_letter_code
_entity_poly.pdbx_strand_id
1 'polypeptide(L)'
;RSQLVEILNSLKEKPDVGTLLLALQRTLEFEEELAEKFGGGSHTGEPRSDAGDDIVEKGNQTVTEIRKKYEKKLAAHIEEGKNEAYNIKDLSVPDAGFNFRGIISSCFEPYLMVYVELEEKTLMENMEKLVQEESWSIEEGSQTNILSSSMQVFLIIRRSLKRCTALTKNQTLFNLFKVFQRILKSYATKLYARLPKGGTGLVAAATGMDGQIKTSDKDERLICYIVNTAEYCHKTSGELAENVSKILDPQFADRIDMSEVQDEFTAVITKALITLVNGIETKFDAEMVVMTRVPWATLESVGDQSVYVNGINTILAASIPVLGKLLSPIYFQFFLDKV
;
A
#
# COMPACT_ATOMS: atom_id res chain seq x y z
N ARG A 1 1.18 -34.48 7.53
CA ARG A 1 2.03 -33.86 6.48
C ARG A 1 2.02 -34.66 5.17
N SER A 2 2.56 -35.87 5.10
CA SER A 2 2.70 -36.62 3.82
C SER A 2 1.37 -36.86 3.09
N GLN A 3 0.29 -37.18 3.82
CA GLN A 3 -1.05 -37.32 3.24
C GLN A 3 -1.60 -36.01 2.67
N LEU A 4 -1.38 -34.87 3.34
CA LEU A 4 -1.78 -33.56 2.83
C LEU A 4 -1.01 -33.20 1.56
N VAL A 5 0.29 -33.49 1.52
CA VAL A 5 1.13 -33.30 0.32
C VAL A 5 0.61 -34.15 -0.84
N GLU A 6 0.26 -35.41 -0.60
CA GLU A 6 -0.28 -36.31 -1.62
C GLU A 6 -1.64 -35.85 -2.15
N ILE A 7 -2.53 -35.40 -1.26
CA ILE A 7 -3.83 -34.82 -1.64
C ILE A 7 -3.61 -33.55 -2.48
N LEU A 8 -2.77 -32.61 -2.02
CA LEU A 8 -2.52 -31.36 -2.75
C LEU A 8 -1.84 -31.60 -4.11
N ASN A 9 -0.91 -32.55 -4.19
CA ASN A 9 -0.24 -32.94 -5.43
C ASN A 9 -1.18 -33.63 -6.43
N SER A 10 -2.23 -34.31 -5.95
CA SER A 10 -3.18 -35.06 -6.79
C SER A 10 -4.34 -34.21 -7.30
N LEU A 11 -4.46 -32.96 -6.86
CA LEU A 11 -5.44 -32.01 -7.39
C LEU A 11 -5.08 -31.64 -8.85
N LYS A 12 -5.89 -32.13 -9.80
CA LYS A 12 -5.75 -31.81 -11.23
C LYS A 12 -6.18 -30.39 -11.58
N GLU A 13 -7.02 -29.78 -10.76
CA GLU A 13 -7.50 -28.40 -10.93
C GLU A 13 -6.91 -27.48 -9.85
N LYS A 14 -6.81 -26.18 -10.15
CA LYS A 14 -6.36 -25.18 -9.17
C LYS A 14 -7.24 -25.31 -7.90
N PRO A 15 -6.66 -25.45 -6.70
CA PRO A 15 -7.44 -25.59 -5.48
C PRO A 15 -8.33 -24.36 -5.27
N ASP A 16 -9.57 -24.58 -4.84
CA ASP A 16 -10.44 -23.50 -4.40
C ASP A 16 -9.77 -22.73 -3.25
N VAL A 17 -9.62 -21.41 -3.43
CA VAL A 17 -8.85 -20.56 -2.51
C VAL A 17 -9.49 -20.57 -1.12
N GLY A 18 -10.83 -20.55 -1.03
CA GLY A 18 -11.54 -20.56 0.25
C GLY A 18 -11.28 -21.83 1.04
N THR A 19 -11.36 -22.98 0.37
CA THR A 19 -11.09 -24.29 0.96
C THR A 19 -9.61 -24.42 1.37
N LEU A 20 -8.68 -23.95 0.53
CA LEU A 20 -7.25 -23.97 0.81
C LEU A 20 -6.90 -23.13 2.04
N LEU A 21 -7.43 -21.91 2.12
CA LEU A 21 -7.21 -21.00 3.25
C LEU A 21 -7.82 -21.53 4.54
N LEU A 22 -9.03 -22.11 4.47
CA LEU A 22 -9.66 -22.73 5.64
C LEU A 22 -8.83 -23.91 6.15
N ALA A 23 -8.36 -24.78 5.26
CA ALA A 23 -7.51 -25.91 5.62
C ALA A 23 -6.17 -25.45 6.23
N LEU A 24 -5.55 -24.40 5.66
CA LEU A 24 -4.34 -23.81 6.22
C LEU A 24 -4.58 -23.21 7.60
N GLN A 25 -5.65 -22.44 7.78
CA GLN A 25 -6.00 -21.86 9.08
C GLN A 25 -6.20 -22.93 10.15
N ARG A 26 -6.97 -23.98 9.86
CA ARG A 26 -7.15 -25.11 10.78
C ARG A 26 -5.86 -25.84 11.10
N THR A 27 -4.96 -25.92 10.12
CA THR A 27 -3.63 -26.52 10.33
C THR A 27 -2.77 -25.67 11.25
N LEU A 28 -2.81 -24.34 11.11
CA LEU A 28 -2.08 -23.42 11.99
C LEU A 28 -2.61 -23.45 13.42
N GLU A 29 -3.95 -23.44 13.59
CA GLU A 29 -4.60 -23.60 14.91
C GLU A 29 -4.15 -24.90 15.58
N PHE A 30 -4.11 -25.99 14.83
CA PHE A 30 -3.65 -27.29 15.33
C PHE A 30 -2.15 -27.29 15.71
N GLU A 31 -1.29 -26.67 14.91
CA GLU A 31 0.15 -26.54 15.22
C GLU A 31 0.38 -25.70 16.48
N GLU A 32 -0.43 -24.66 16.68
CA GLU A 32 -0.38 -23.83 17.88
C GLU A 32 -0.84 -24.60 19.12
N GLU A 33 -1.93 -25.37 19.05
CA GLU A 33 -2.37 -26.24 20.14
C GLU A 33 -1.32 -27.30 20.50
N LEU A 34 -0.62 -27.86 19.51
CA LEU A 34 0.48 -28.80 19.73
C LEU A 34 1.67 -28.11 20.40
N ALA A 35 2.02 -26.90 19.95
CA ALA A 35 3.08 -26.11 20.57
C ALA A 35 2.76 -25.75 22.03
N GLU A 36 1.51 -25.43 22.34
CA GLU A 36 1.09 -25.14 23.72
C GLU A 36 1.06 -26.39 24.62
N LYS A 37 0.61 -27.53 24.10
CA LYS A 37 0.47 -28.76 24.89
C LYS A 37 1.76 -29.56 25.04
N PHE A 38 2.63 -29.51 24.04
CA PHE A 38 3.81 -30.38 23.95
C PHE A 38 5.10 -29.62 23.66
N GLY A 39 5.05 -28.31 23.39
CA GLY A 39 6.24 -27.47 23.31
C GLY A 39 6.82 -27.30 24.71
N GLY A 40 7.84 -28.09 25.03
CA GLY A 40 8.51 -28.05 26.33
C GLY A 40 8.80 -26.60 26.75
N GLY A 41 8.32 -26.23 27.93
CA GLY A 41 8.40 -24.87 28.43
C GLY A 41 9.84 -24.38 28.52
N SER A 42 10.21 -23.46 27.63
CA SER A 42 11.18 -22.42 27.95
C SER A 42 10.44 -21.10 27.83
N HIS A 43 10.14 -20.51 28.99
CA HIS A 43 9.80 -19.10 29.09
C HIS A 43 11.02 -18.28 28.63
N THR A 44 11.17 -18.08 27.33
CA THR A 44 11.90 -16.92 26.80
C THR A 44 10.85 -15.87 26.51
N GLY A 45 10.68 -14.95 27.45
CA GLY A 45 9.80 -13.80 27.30
C GLY A 45 10.23 -12.95 26.12
N GLU A 46 9.38 -12.89 25.10
CA GLU A 46 9.29 -11.69 24.26
C GLU A 46 8.16 -10.84 24.83
N PRO A 47 8.37 -9.52 25.06
CA PRO A 47 7.34 -8.68 25.64
C PRO A 47 6.22 -8.51 24.61
N ARG A 48 5.05 -9.11 24.91
CA ARG A 48 3.78 -8.72 24.31
C ARG A 48 3.54 -7.25 24.63
N SER A 49 3.56 -6.40 23.61
CA SER A 49 3.02 -5.05 23.68
C SER A 49 1.51 -5.15 23.91
N ASP A 50 1.10 -4.81 25.12
CA ASP A 50 -0.27 -4.68 25.55
C ASP A 50 -0.96 -3.53 24.81
N ALA A 51 -2.02 -3.85 24.08
CA ALA A 51 -2.96 -2.86 23.54
C ALA A 51 -4.31 -3.51 23.23
N GLY A 52 -5.19 -3.50 24.22
CA GLY A 52 -6.64 -3.32 24.06
C GLY A 52 -7.41 -4.48 23.47
N ASP A 53 -7.91 -5.34 24.35
CA ASP A 53 -8.93 -6.34 24.06
C ASP A 53 -10.32 -5.68 24.16
N ASP A 54 -11.13 -5.79 23.10
CA ASP A 54 -12.58 -5.77 23.24
C ASP A 54 -13.26 -6.52 22.07
N ILE A 55 -13.91 -7.62 22.44
CA ILE A 55 -15.11 -8.23 21.86
C ILE A 55 -14.97 -8.96 20.52
N VAL A 56 -14.94 -10.30 20.57
CA VAL A 56 -15.83 -11.16 19.73
C VAL A 56 -16.20 -12.45 20.49
N GLU A 57 -17.29 -12.42 21.25
CA GLU A 57 -18.07 -13.61 21.59
C GLU A 57 -19.10 -13.86 20.49
N LYS A 58 -18.94 -14.95 19.72
CA LYS A 58 -20.02 -15.75 19.10
C LYS A 58 -19.42 -16.88 18.25
N GLY A 59 -19.15 -18.01 18.90
CA GLY A 59 -18.67 -19.23 18.25
C GLY A 59 -18.56 -20.44 19.20
N ASN A 60 -18.52 -20.20 20.51
CA ASN A 60 -18.19 -21.22 21.50
C ASN A 60 -19.31 -22.19 21.91
N GLN A 61 -20.54 -22.06 21.39
CA GLN A 61 -21.64 -22.93 21.82
C GLN A 61 -21.60 -24.33 21.18
N THR A 62 -21.00 -24.47 19.98
CA THR A 62 -20.91 -25.77 19.30
C THR A 62 -19.69 -26.59 19.74
N VAL A 63 -18.65 -25.92 20.23
CA VAL A 63 -17.34 -26.53 20.60
C VAL A 63 -17.42 -27.27 21.94
N THR A 64 -18.18 -26.76 22.91
CA THR A 64 -18.34 -27.37 24.24
C THR A 64 -19.12 -28.68 24.21
N GLU A 65 -20.12 -28.82 23.33
CA GLU A 65 -20.89 -30.07 23.20
C GLU A 65 -20.08 -31.19 22.52
N ILE A 66 -19.22 -30.83 21.56
CA ILE A 66 -18.31 -31.78 20.89
C ILE A 66 -17.20 -32.22 21.85
N ARG A 67 -16.63 -31.29 22.62
CA ARG A 67 -15.64 -31.54 23.68
C ARG A 67 -16.11 -32.59 24.69
N LYS A 68 -17.35 -32.47 25.19
CA LYS A 68 -17.92 -33.39 26.17
C LYS A 68 -18.16 -34.81 25.61
N LYS A 69 -18.41 -34.92 24.31
CA LYS A 69 -18.63 -36.20 23.62
C LYS A 69 -17.32 -36.95 23.35
N TYR A 70 -16.22 -36.22 23.11
CA TYR A 70 -14.89 -36.80 22.94
C TYR A 70 -14.20 -37.16 24.26
N GLU A 71 -14.33 -36.32 25.30
CA GLU A 71 -13.81 -36.64 26.65
C GLU A 71 -14.45 -37.92 27.22
N LYS A 72 -15.76 -38.12 27.00
CA LYS A 72 -16.48 -39.33 27.42
C LYS A 72 -16.07 -40.59 26.64
N LYS A 73 -15.65 -40.46 25.38
CA LYS A 73 -15.12 -41.56 24.57
C LYS A 73 -13.66 -41.90 24.91
N LEU A 74 -12.87 -40.90 25.30
CA LEU A 74 -11.49 -41.08 25.74
C LEU A 74 -11.43 -41.80 27.09
N ALA A 75 -12.34 -41.48 28.02
CA ALA A 75 -12.43 -42.15 29.32
C ALA A 75 -12.87 -43.63 29.20
N ALA A 76 -13.78 -43.95 28.27
CA ALA A 76 -14.24 -45.33 28.05
C ALA A 76 -13.15 -46.23 27.44
N HIS A 77 -12.28 -45.69 26.57
CA HIS A 77 -11.16 -46.45 25.99
C HIS A 77 -9.99 -46.69 26.95
N ILE A 78 -9.92 -45.98 28.07
CA ILE A 78 -8.86 -46.16 29.08
C ILE A 78 -9.18 -47.33 30.05
N GLU A 79 -10.44 -47.69 30.23
CA GLU A 79 -10.82 -48.82 31.12
C GLU A 79 -10.79 -50.20 30.46
N GLU A 80 -10.95 -50.31 29.14
CA GLU A 80 -10.99 -51.62 28.43
C GLU A 80 -9.62 -52.12 27.93
N GLY A 81 -8.53 -51.38 28.15
CA GLY A 81 -7.19 -51.70 27.61
C GLY A 81 -6.18 -52.26 28.61
N LYS A 82 -6.58 -52.69 29.82
CA LYS A 82 -5.66 -53.35 30.77
C LYS A 82 -5.56 -54.85 30.47
N ASN A 83 -4.78 -55.20 29.45
CA ASN A 83 -3.95 -56.41 29.38
C ASN A 83 -3.40 -56.54 27.97
N GLU A 84 -2.22 -55.99 27.73
CA GLU A 84 -1.16 -56.57 26.92
C GLU A 84 0.04 -55.61 26.94
N ALA A 85 1.02 -55.94 27.79
CA ALA A 85 2.27 -55.22 27.89
C ALA A 85 3.12 -55.45 26.63
N TYR A 86 2.94 -54.61 25.61
CA TYR A 86 3.95 -54.41 24.58
C TYR A 86 4.86 -53.26 25.02
N ASN A 87 6.11 -53.63 25.26
CA ASN A 87 7.24 -52.77 25.60
C ASN A 87 7.51 -51.76 24.46
N ILE A 88 6.71 -50.69 24.38
CA ILE A 88 7.12 -49.49 23.66
C ILE A 88 8.09 -48.79 24.59
N LYS A 89 9.39 -49.02 24.36
CA LYS A 89 10.45 -48.23 24.95
C LYS A 89 10.08 -46.76 24.79
N ASP A 90 9.91 -46.13 25.94
CA ASP A 90 9.75 -44.70 26.11
C ASP A 90 10.87 -44.00 25.33
N LEU A 91 10.54 -43.47 24.14
CA LEU A 91 11.36 -42.48 23.44
C LEU A 91 11.02 -41.10 24.04
N SER A 92 11.07 -41.00 25.37
CA SER A 92 11.22 -39.72 26.03
C SER A 92 12.66 -39.29 25.80
N VAL A 93 12.93 -38.66 24.65
CA VAL A 93 14.16 -37.87 24.48
C VAL A 93 13.93 -36.58 25.25
N PRO A 94 14.60 -36.37 26.39
CA PRO A 94 14.53 -35.11 27.09
C PRO A 94 15.31 -34.08 26.28
N ASP A 95 14.78 -32.87 26.18
CA ASP A 95 15.49 -31.66 25.71
C ASP A 95 15.62 -31.42 24.19
N ALA A 96 14.87 -32.13 23.35
CA ALA A 96 14.60 -31.65 22.00
C ALA A 96 13.40 -30.69 22.05
N GLY A 97 13.65 -29.39 22.10
CA GLY A 97 12.60 -28.38 21.90
C GLY A 97 11.94 -28.56 20.53
N PHE A 98 10.90 -29.40 20.44
CA PHE A 98 10.16 -29.63 19.21
C PHE A 98 9.41 -28.36 18.84
N ASN A 99 9.83 -27.70 17.75
CA ASN A 99 9.09 -26.57 17.20
C ASN A 99 7.95 -27.09 16.32
N PHE A 100 6.74 -27.13 16.87
CA PHE A 100 5.54 -27.62 16.17
C PHE A 100 5.01 -26.63 15.12
N ARG A 101 5.41 -25.35 15.18
CA ARG A 101 5.01 -24.35 14.17
C ARG A 101 5.71 -24.63 12.84
N GLY A 102 4.95 -24.70 11.75
CA GLY A 102 5.50 -24.85 10.39
C GLY A 102 5.67 -26.29 9.90
N ILE A 103 5.49 -27.31 10.76
CA ILE A 103 5.76 -28.72 10.39
C ILE A 103 4.80 -29.20 9.29
N ILE A 104 3.54 -28.81 9.35
CA ILE A 104 2.46 -29.20 8.46
C ILE A 104 2.11 -28.03 7.54
N SER A 105 1.95 -26.82 8.06
CA SER A 105 1.54 -25.62 7.31
C SER A 105 2.47 -25.28 6.14
N SER A 106 3.77 -25.61 6.23
CA SER A 106 4.73 -25.45 5.13
C SER A 106 4.37 -26.19 3.84
N CYS A 107 3.54 -27.24 3.89
CA CYS A 107 3.13 -27.97 2.68
C CYS A 107 2.14 -27.19 1.80
N PHE A 108 1.50 -26.15 2.35
CA PHE A 108 0.55 -25.31 1.61
C PHE A 108 1.26 -24.25 0.75
N GLU A 109 2.51 -23.89 1.09
CA GLU A 109 3.26 -22.79 0.46
C GLU A 109 3.32 -22.86 -1.09
N PRO A 110 3.57 -24.02 -1.73
CA PRO A 110 3.59 -24.12 -3.19
C PRO A 110 2.23 -23.82 -3.84
N TYR A 111 1.15 -23.97 -3.09
CA TYR A 111 -0.22 -23.84 -3.55
C TYR A 111 -0.82 -22.46 -3.26
N LEU A 112 -0.19 -21.64 -2.41
CA LEU A 112 -0.69 -20.31 -2.04
C LEU A 112 -0.54 -19.26 -3.14
N MET A 113 0.06 -19.59 -4.29
CA MET A 113 0.09 -18.70 -5.44
C MET A 113 -1.32 -18.31 -5.92
N VAL A 114 -2.31 -19.22 -5.85
CA VAL A 114 -3.70 -18.89 -6.22
C VAL A 114 -4.33 -17.87 -5.26
N TYR A 115 -3.89 -17.83 -4.00
CA TYR A 115 -4.29 -16.81 -3.04
C TYR A 115 -3.68 -15.44 -3.39
N VAL A 116 -2.39 -15.41 -3.75
CA VAL A 116 -1.72 -14.18 -4.17
C VAL A 116 -2.36 -13.60 -5.44
N GLU A 117 -2.69 -14.44 -6.42
CA GLU A 117 -3.41 -14.03 -7.64
C GLU A 117 -4.79 -13.40 -7.31
N LEU A 118 -5.53 -14.00 -6.37
CA LEU A 118 -6.83 -13.48 -5.94
C LEU A 118 -6.70 -12.15 -5.20
N GLU A 119 -5.74 -12.02 -4.28
CA GLU A 119 -5.46 -10.78 -3.57
C GLU A 119 -5.04 -9.67 -4.54
N GLU A 120 -4.20 -9.96 -5.53
CA GLU A 120 -3.81 -8.99 -6.56
C GLU A 120 -5.02 -8.47 -7.33
N LYS A 121 -5.86 -9.36 -7.85
CA LYS A 121 -7.07 -8.98 -8.57
C LYS A 121 -7.97 -8.12 -7.69
N THR A 122 -8.21 -8.56 -6.45
CA THR A 122 -9.08 -7.85 -5.50
C THR A 122 -8.54 -6.48 -5.13
N LEU A 123 -7.22 -6.35 -4.89
CA LEU A 123 -6.59 -5.08 -4.55
C LEU A 123 -6.58 -4.12 -5.73
N MET A 124 -6.31 -4.60 -6.95
CA MET A 124 -6.40 -3.79 -8.17
C MET A 124 -7.81 -3.25 -8.38
N GLU A 125 -8.83 -4.10 -8.35
CA GLU A 125 -10.24 -3.70 -8.53
C GLU A 125 -10.67 -2.65 -7.48
N ASN A 126 -10.29 -2.86 -6.22
CA ASN A 126 -10.58 -1.89 -5.16
C ASN A 126 -9.84 -0.56 -5.35
N MET A 127 -8.56 -0.59 -5.72
CA MET A 127 -7.79 0.62 -6.02
C MET A 127 -8.41 1.39 -7.20
N GLU A 128 -8.81 0.71 -8.26
CA GLU A 128 -9.48 1.33 -9.40
C GLU A 128 -10.81 1.98 -9.01
N LYS A 129 -11.61 1.28 -8.18
CA LYS A 129 -12.84 1.83 -7.64
C LYS A 129 -12.59 3.08 -6.79
N LEU A 130 -11.60 3.05 -5.89
CA LEU A 130 -11.23 4.21 -5.07
C LEU A 130 -10.81 5.41 -5.92
N VAL A 131 -10.08 5.18 -7.01
CA VAL A 131 -9.67 6.23 -7.98
C VAL A 131 -10.87 6.79 -8.76
N GLN A 132 -11.88 5.97 -9.05
CA GLN A 132 -13.12 6.39 -9.72
C GLN A 132 -14.05 7.18 -8.80
N GLU A 133 -14.14 6.78 -7.53
CA GLU A 133 -14.96 7.44 -6.51
C GLU A 133 -14.30 8.69 -5.91
N GLU A 134 -13.00 8.86 -6.12
CA GLU A 134 -12.28 10.08 -5.71
C GLU A 134 -12.91 11.31 -6.37
N SER A 135 -13.16 12.34 -5.56
CA SER A 135 -13.85 13.54 -6.03
C SER A 135 -12.97 14.40 -6.93
N TRP A 136 -11.65 14.26 -6.81
CA TRP A 136 -10.63 15.11 -7.43
C TRP A 136 -10.88 16.61 -7.16
N SER A 137 -11.60 16.90 -6.07
CA SER A 137 -12.08 18.21 -5.70
C SER A 137 -11.74 18.49 -4.24
N ILE A 138 -11.57 19.77 -3.94
CA ILE A 138 -10.91 20.20 -2.71
C ILE A 138 -11.97 20.74 -1.77
N GLU A 139 -12.14 20.06 -0.64
CA GLU A 139 -12.89 20.61 0.49
C GLU A 139 -11.97 21.58 1.25
N GLU A 140 -12.33 22.87 1.24
CA GLU A 140 -11.65 23.88 2.06
C GLU A 140 -11.81 23.51 3.55
N GLY A 141 -10.75 22.94 4.15
CA GLY A 141 -10.75 22.51 5.55
C GLY A 141 -10.11 21.14 5.81
N SER A 142 -9.74 20.38 4.77
CA SER A 142 -8.96 19.15 4.96
C SER A 142 -7.62 19.43 5.63
N GLN A 143 -7.35 18.78 6.77
CA GLN A 143 -6.12 19.02 7.54
C GLN A 143 -4.85 18.51 6.84
N THR A 144 -4.98 17.62 5.86
CA THR A 144 -3.84 16.91 5.28
C THR A 144 -3.50 17.31 3.85
N ASN A 145 -4.32 18.14 3.17
CA ASN A 145 -4.16 18.53 1.75
C ASN A 145 -3.80 17.34 0.82
N ILE A 146 -4.28 16.13 1.13
CA ILE A 146 -3.99 14.86 0.45
C ILE A 146 -5.31 14.23 0.00
N LEU A 147 -5.29 13.51 -1.13
CA LEU A 147 -6.43 12.78 -1.67
C LEU A 147 -6.81 11.59 -0.78
N SER A 148 -8.10 11.46 -0.47
CA SER A 148 -8.63 10.44 0.44
C SER A 148 -8.38 9.00 -0.06
N SER A 149 -8.41 8.80 -1.38
CA SER A 149 -8.13 7.53 -2.06
C SER A 149 -6.76 6.95 -1.69
N SER A 150 -5.73 7.78 -1.51
CA SER A 150 -4.40 7.32 -1.09
C SER A 150 -4.41 6.64 0.27
N MET A 151 -5.07 7.24 1.26
CA MET A 151 -5.20 6.68 2.61
C MET A 151 -5.96 5.35 2.56
N GLN A 152 -7.01 5.28 1.74
CA GLN A 152 -7.80 4.05 1.56
C GLN A 152 -7.01 2.95 0.86
N VAL A 153 -6.19 3.27 -0.16
CA VAL A 153 -5.31 2.32 -0.84
C VAL A 153 -4.31 1.70 0.16
N PHE A 154 -3.67 2.51 1.01
CA PHE A 154 -2.78 1.95 2.04
C PHE A 154 -3.54 1.15 3.09
N LEU A 155 -4.78 1.53 3.42
CA LEU A 155 -5.62 0.80 4.36
C LEU A 155 -5.99 -0.60 3.85
N ILE A 156 -6.36 -0.75 2.58
CA ILE A 156 -6.66 -2.07 1.99
C ILE A 156 -5.39 -2.94 1.88
N ILE A 157 -4.24 -2.32 1.55
CA ILE A 157 -2.93 -3.01 1.53
C ILE A 157 -2.58 -3.51 2.94
N ARG A 158 -2.67 -2.67 3.97
CA ARG A 158 -2.40 -3.06 5.36
C ARG A 158 -3.34 -4.18 5.84
N ARG A 159 -4.61 -4.15 5.42
CA ARG A 159 -5.57 -5.21 5.73
C ARG A 159 -5.18 -6.53 5.06
N SER A 160 -4.75 -6.49 3.79
CA SER A 160 -4.26 -7.67 3.05
C SER A 160 -2.98 -8.23 3.68
N LEU A 161 -2.03 -7.35 4.04
CA LEU A 161 -0.83 -7.72 4.78
C LEU A 161 -1.17 -8.45 6.08
N LYS A 162 -2.06 -7.87 6.91
CA LYS A 162 -2.48 -8.49 8.19
C LYS A 162 -3.07 -9.88 7.98
N ARG A 163 -3.94 -10.06 6.98
CA ARG A 163 -4.51 -11.37 6.62
C ARG A 163 -3.41 -12.37 6.24
N CYS A 164 -2.50 -11.98 5.36
CA CYS A 164 -1.43 -12.87 4.90
C CYS A 164 -0.46 -13.25 6.02
N THR A 165 -0.08 -12.31 6.89
CA THR A 165 0.84 -12.57 8.01
C THR A 165 0.27 -13.54 9.05
N ALA A 166 -1.06 -13.68 9.11
CA ALA A 166 -1.72 -14.68 9.95
C ALA A 166 -1.66 -16.09 9.34
N LEU A 167 -1.40 -16.19 8.03
CA LEU A 167 -1.35 -17.46 7.30
C LEU A 167 0.09 -17.97 7.09
N THR A 168 1.01 -17.07 6.74
CA THR A 168 2.40 -17.43 6.43
C THR A 168 3.31 -16.20 6.50
N LYS A 169 4.59 -16.44 6.79
CA LYS A 169 5.66 -15.43 6.85
C LYS A 169 6.78 -15.67 5.84
N ASN A 170 6.57 -16.60 4.90
CA ASN A 170 7.59 -17.09 3.98
C ASN A 170 7.40 -16.49 2.56
N GLN A 171 7.58 -17.31 1.53
CA GLN A 171 7.58 -16.92 0.12
C GLN A 171 6.28 -16.25 -0.34
N THR A 172 5.13 -16.68 0.17
CA THR A 172 3.80 -16.14 -0.17
C THR A 172 3.67 -14.69 0.28
N LEU A 173 4.15 -14.36 1.49
CA LEU A 173 4.14 -12.99 1.98
C LEU A 173 5.07 -12.11 1.13
N PHE A 174 6.23 -12.63 0.72
CA PHE A 174 7.12 -11.94 -0.22
C PHE A 174 6.45 -11.72 -1.59
N ASN A 175 5.75 -12.72 -2.12
CA ASN A 175 5.02 -12.60 -3.38
C ASN A 175 3.89 -11.56 -3.27
N LEU A 176 3.18 -11.53 -2.13
CA LEU A 176 2.17 -10.53 -1.86
C LEU A 176 2.76 -9.11 -1.70
N PHE A 177 3.97 -8.99 -1.13
CA PHE A 177 4.68 -7.71 -1.13
C PHE A 177 4.96 -7.21 -2.57
N LYS A 178 5.34 -8.10 -3.50
CA LYS A 178 5.48 -7.75 -4.92
C LYS A 178 4.14 -7.30 -5.55
N VAL A 179 3.01 -7.85 -5.11
CA VAL A 179 1.68 -7.35 -5.49
C VAL A 179 1.50 -5.91 -5.00
N PHE A 180 1.79 -5.62 -3.73
CA PHE A 180 1.64 -4.25 -3.19
C PHE A 180 2.45 -3.23 -4.00
N GLN A 181 3.68 -3.58 -4.42
CA GLN A 181 4.46 -2.74 -5.32
C GLN A 181 3.70 -2.44 -6.63
N ARG A 182 3.13 -3.46 -7.28
CA ARG A 182 2.36 -3.28 -8.52
C ARG A 182 1.12 -2.42 -8.32
N ILE A 183 0.38 -2.59 -7.21
CA ILE A 183 -0.77 -1.75 -6.88
C ILE A 183 -0.36 -0.28 -6.76
N LEU A 184 0.72 -0.01 -6.01
CA LEU A 184 1.20 1.36 -5.76
C LEU A 184 1.73 2.03 -7.03
N LYS A 185 2.47 1.31 -7.89
CA LYS A 185 2.89 1.82 -9.21
C LYS A 185 1.69 2.12 -10.12
N SER A 186 0.68 1.25 -10.11
CA SER A 186 -0.56 1.50 -10.84
C SER A 186 -1.27 2.76 -10.32
N TYR A 187 -1.35 2.95 -9.00
CA TYR A 187 -1.90 4.15 -8.39
C TYR A 187 -1.12 5.42 -8.76
N ALA A 188 0.22 5.38 -8.72
CA ALA A 188 1.08 6.49 -9.20
C ALA A 188 0.78 6.85 -10.66
N THR A 189 0.60 5.84 -11.52
CA THR A 189 0.22 6.03 -12.93
C THR A 189 -1.14 6.71 -13.06
N LYS A 190 -2.12 6.39 -12.20
CA LYS A 190 -3.43 7.06 -12.18
C LYS A 190 -3.31 8.53 -11.74
N LEU A 191 -2.49 8.83 -10.74
CA LEU A 191 -2.19 10.23 -10.35
C LEU A 191 -1.54 10.99 -11.49
N TYR A 192 -0.52 10.42 -12.13
CA TYR A 192 0.17 11.01 -13.27
C TYR A 192 -0.80 11.34 -14.42
N ALA A 193 -1.70 10.41 -14.75
CA ALA A 193 -2.65 10.56 -15.84
C ALA A 193 -3.68 11.68 -15.61
N ARG A 194 -3.86 12.13 -14.37
CA ARG A 194 -4.78 13.20 -13.99
C ARG A 194 -4.19 14.60 -14.09
N LEU A 195 -2.87 14.71 -14.27
CA LEU A 195 -2.24 16.00 -14.48
C LEU A 195 -2.70 16.64 -15.81
N PRO A 196 -2.98 17.95 -15.83
CA PRO A 196 -3.30 18.66 -17.07
C PRO A 196 -2.21 18.44 -18.12
N LYS A 197 -2.64 18.08 -19.33
CA LYS A 197 -1.73 17.87 -20.46
C LYS A 197 -1.66 19.16 -21.27
N GLY A 198 -0.45 19.64 -21.50
CA GLY A 198 -0.20 20.69 -22.49
C GLY A 198 -0.49 20.18 -23.90
N GLY A 199 -0.60 21.11 -24.85
CA GLY A 199 -0.58 20.77 -26.27
C GLY A 199 0.73 20.06 -26.59
N THR A 200 0.68 18.74 -26.74
CA THR A 200 1.87 17.92 -27.03
C THR A 200 1.69 17.35 -28.44
N GLY A 201 2.61 17.70 -29.33
CA GLY A 201 2.59 17.24 -30.72
C GLY A 201 3.42 18.12 -31.66
N LEU A 202 3.72 17.60 -32.85
CA LEU A 202 4.49 18.28 -33.90
C LEU A 202 3.97 19.70 -34.22
N VAL A 203 2.65 19.90 -34.11
CA VAL A 203 2.01 21.20 -34.33
C VAL A 203 2.35 22.18 -33.21
N ALA A 204 2.33 21.74 -31.94
CA ALA A 204 2.66 22.59 -30.80
C ALA A 204 4.14 23.01 -30.81
N ALA A 205 5.04 22.09 -31.16
CA ALA A 205 6.46 22.39 -31.36
C ALA A 205 6.70 23.39 -32.51
N ALA A 206 5.94 23.28 -33.60
CA ALA A 206 6.08 24.17 -34.76
C ALA A 206 5.48 25.57 -34.53
N THR A 207 4.46 25.70 -33.66
CA THR A 207 3.80 26.98 -33.36
C THR A 207 4.30 27.66 -32.09
N GLY A 208 5.28 27.07 -31.39
CA GLY A 208 5.74 27.56 -30.09
C GLY A 208 4.72 27.40 -28.96
N MET A 209 3.71 26.53 -29.15
CA MET A 209 2.71 26.16 -28.15
C MET A 209 3.13 24.92 -27.34
N ASP A 210 4.32 24.37 -27.63
CA ASP A 210 4.92 23.29 -26.84
C ASP A 210 5.20 23.80 -25.43
N GLY A 211 4.61 23.14 -24.43
CA GLY A 211 4.68 23.59 -23.04
C GLY A 211 3.56 24.53 -22.58
N GLN A 212 2.68 25.04 -23.47
CA GLN A 212 1.51 25.81 -23.03
C GLN A 212 0.49 24.89 -22.35
N ILE A 213 0.35 25.08 -21.03
CA ILE A 213 -0.62 24.37 -20.19
C ILE A 213 -1.58 25.42 -19.67
N LYS A 214 -2.82 25.41 -20.16
CA LYS A 214 -3.86 26.27 -19.59
C LYS A 214 -4.35 25.63 -18.30
N THR A 215 -3.91 26.16 -17.16
CA THR A 215 -4.40 25.76 -15.84
C THR A 215 -5.44 26.76 -15.35
N SER A 216 -6.60 26.26 -14.91
CA SER A 216 -7.53 27.04 -14.10
C SER A 216 -7.09 27.03 -12.64
N ASP A 217 -7.65 27.93 -11.83
CA ASP A 217 -7.39 27.94 -10.38
C ASP A 217 -7.84 26.65 -9.68
N LYS A 218 -8.73 25.86 -10.30
CA LYS A 218 -9.09 24.53 -9.81
C LYS A 218 -8.01 23.50 -10.13
N ASP A 219 -7.43 23.59 -11.33
CA ASP A 219 -6.36 22.70 -11.76
C ASP A 219 -5.09 22.93 -10.94
N GLU A 220 -4.74 24.18 -10.66
CA GLU A 220 -3.58 24.54 -9.82
C GLU A 220 -3.67 23.92 -8.43
N ARG A 221 -4.83 24.03 -7.79
CA ARG A 221 -5.04 23.42 -6.48
C ARG A 221 -5.04 21.88 -6.57
N LEU A 222 -5.65 21.30 -7.60
CA LEU A 222 -5.63 19.85 -7.82
C LEU A 222 -4.20 19.33 -7.98
N ILE A 223 -3.36 20.03 -8.74
CA ILE A 223 -1.94 19.68 -8.91
C ILE A 223 -1.23 19.69 -7.55
N CYS A 224 -1.50 20.67 -6.68
CA CYS A 224 -0.93 20.69 -5.32
C CYS A 224 -1.36 19.47 -4.48
N TYR A 225 -2.63 19.08 -4.55
CA TYR A 225 -3.13 17.88 -3.88
C TYR A 225 -2.45 16.62 -4.41
N ILE A 226 -2.20 16.54 -5.73
CA ILE A 226 -1.45 15.42 -6.33
C ILE A 226 0.00 15.39 -5.82
N VAL A 227 0.68 16.53 -5.71
CA VAL A 227 2.04 16.62 -5.15
C VAL A 227 2.07 16.08 -3.72
N ASN A 228 1.21 16.61 -2.84
CA ASN A 228 1.17 16.18 -1.44
C ASN A 228 0.79 14.71 -1.29
N THR A 229 -0.14 14.23 -2.14
CA THR A 229 -0.55 12.82 -2.16
C THR A 229 0.60 11.92 -2.58
N ALA A 230 1.34 12.30 -3.62
CA ALA A 230 2.50 11.53 -4.08
C ALA A 230 3.62 11.52 -3.04
N GLU A 231 3.86 12.64 -2.33
CA GLU A 231 4.81 12.69 -1.21
C GLU A 231 4.38 11.76 -0.06
N TYR A 232 3.11 11.81 0.31
CA TYR A 232 2.54 10.89 1.31
C TYR A 232 2.75 9.44 0.89
N CYS A 233 2.38 9.09 -0.35
CA CYS A 233 2.57 7.74 -0.88
C CYS A 233 4.04 7.32 -0.90
N HIS A 234 4.97 8.20 -1.30
CA HIS A 234 6.41 7.95 -1.28
C HIS A 234 6.88 7.58 0.13
N LYS A 235 6.52 8.39 1.13
CA LYS A 235 6.90 8.16 2.53
C LYS A 235 6.28 6.87 3.08
N THR A 236 4.96 6.72 2.94
CA THR A 236 4.24 5.56 3.50
C THR A 236 4.60 4.25 2.80
N SER A 237 5.04 4.28 1.54
CA SER A 237 5.61 3.10 0.87
C SER A 237 6.90 2.62 1.54
N GLY A 238 7.78 3.53 1.93
CA GLY A 238 9.00 3.22 2.70
C GLY A 238 8.66 2.61 4.07
N GLU A 239 7.75 3.24 4.81
CA GLU A 239 7.27 2.72 6.11
C GLU A 239 6.64 1.32 5.97
N LEU A 240 5.93 1.05 4.87
CA LEU A 240 5.37 -0.26 4.59
C LEU A 240 6.47 -1.31 4.37
N ALA A 241 7.54 -0.98 3.65
CA ALA A 241 8.68 -1.87 3.44
C ALA A 241 9.36 -2.23 4.76
N GLU A 242 9.65 -1.24 5.61
CA GLU A 242 10.24 -1.47 6.93
C GLU A 242 9.37 -2.39 7.79
N ASN A 243 8.05 -2.17 7.78
CA ASN A 243 7.11 -2.99 8.54
C ASN A 243 7.07 -4.43 8.02
N VAL A 244 7.06 -4.64 6.70
CA VAL A 244 7.07 -5.99 6.11
C VAL A 244 8.40 -6.69 6.39
N SER A 245 9.52 -5.99 6.28
CA SER A 245 10.86 -6.53 6.55
C SER A 245 11.02 -7.04 7.99
N LYS A 246 10.34 -6.42 8.97
CA LYS A 246 10.35 -6.87 10.37
C LYS A 246 9.55 -8.15 10.62
N ILE A 247 8.60 -8.46 9.74
CA ILE A 247 7.66 -9.60 9.90
C ILE A 247 8.11 -10.81 9.08
N LEU A 248 8.76 -10.57 7.95
CA LEU A 248 9.18 -11.59 6.99
C LEU A 248 10.37 -12.41 7.52
N ASP A 249 10.47 -13.66 7.09
CA ASP A 249 11.64 -14.49 7.37
C ASP A 249 12.95 -13.80 6.91
N PRO A 250 14.03 -13.78 7.73
CA PRO A 250 15.31 -13.17 7.40
C PRO A 250 15.85 -13.52 6.01
N GLN A 251 15.58 -14.73 5.50
CA GLN A 251 16.01 -15.15 4.17
C GLN A 251 15.46 -14.28 3.01
N PHE A 252 14.37 -13.56 3.26
CA PHE A 252 13.70 -12.72 2.28
C PHE A 252 13.73 -11.22 2.64
N ALA A 253 14.07 -10.88 3.88
CA ALA A 253 14.06 -9.51 4.40
C ALA A 253 14.95 -8.57 3.56
N ASP A 254 16.16 -9.01 3.20
CA ASP A 254 17.11 -8.22 2.39
C ASP A 254 16.63 -7.93 0.96
N ARG A 255 15.57 -8.61 0.50
CA ARG A 255 14.98 -8.42 -0.84
C ARG A 255 13.76 -7.50 -0.83
N ILE A 256 13.39 -6.97 0.34
CA ILE A 256 12.30 -6.02 0.51
C ILE A 256 12.82 -4.62 0.18
N ASP A 257 12.38 -4.11 -0.96
CA ASP A 257 12.75 -2.79 -1.45
C ASP A 257 11.52 -2.09 -2.04
N MET A 258 11.37 -0.80 -1.76
CA MET A 258 10.32 0.08 -2.31
C MET A 258 10.90 1.22 -3.15
N SER A 259 12.21 1.23 -3.41
CA SER A 259 12.89 2.31 -4.15
C SER A 259 12.24 2.57 -5.51
N GLU A 260 11.99 1.54 -6.32
CA GLU A 260 11.31 1.74 -7.61
C GLU A 260 9.89 2.30 -7.48
N VAL A 261 9.16 1.98 -6.40
CA VAL A 261 7.81 2.52 -6.17
C VAL A 261 7.92 3.99 -5.73
N GLN A 262 8.90 4.29 -4.89
CA GLN A 262 9.21 5.65 -4.45
C GLN A 262 9.63 6.54 -5.63
N ASP A 263 10.45 6.02 -6.54
CA ASP A 263 10.87 6.72 -7.75
C ASP A 263 9.68 7.10 -8.64
N GLU A 264 8.68 6.22 -8.79
CA GLU A 264 7.44 6.52 -9.53
C GLU A 264 6.65 7.67 -8.89
N PHE A 265 6.53 7.70 -7.56
CA PHE A 265 5.89 8.81 -6.87
C PHE A 265 6.72 10.10 -6.95
N THR A 266 8.04 10.02 -6.87
CA THR A 266 8.93 11.17 -7.11
C THR A 266 8.77 11.72 -8.52
N ALA A 267 8.64 10.86 -9.53
CA ALA A 267 8.36 11.26 -10.91
C ALA A 267 7.01 11.98 -11.04
N VAL A 268 5.98 11.53 -10.33
CA VAL A 268 4.67 12.24 -10.24
C VAL A 268 4.84 13.62 -9.62
N ILE A 269 5.58 13.74 -8.50
CA ILE A 269 5.85 15.03 -7.83
C ILE A 269 6.54 15.99 -8.80
N THR A 270 7.64 15.56 -9.42
CA THR A 270 8.41 16.39 -10.36
C THR A 270 7.55 16.83 -11.54
N LYS A 271 6.79 15.91 -12.15
CA LYS A 271 5.93 16.25 -13.28
C LYS A 271 4.82 17.22 -12.86
N ALA A 272 4.22 17.02 -11.69
CA ALA A 272 3.17 17.88 -11.17
C ALA A 272 3.67 19.31 -10.93
N LEU A 273 4.84 19.47 -10.30
CA LEU A 273 5.46 20.78 -10.08
C LEU A 273 5.82 21.48 -11.39
N ILE A 274 6.41 20.78 -12.36
CA ILE A 274 6.68 21.36 -13.68
C ILE A 274 5.38 21.76 -14.39
N THR A 275 4.33 20.94 -14.28
CA THR A 275 3.02 21.27 -14.86
C THR A 275 2.43 22.53 -14.23
N LEU A 276 2.65 22.73 -12.92
CA LEU A 276 2.23 23.94 -12.22
C LEU A 276 3.01 25.17 -12.67
N VAL A 277 4.34 25.08 -12.79
CA VAL A 277 5.21 26.16 -13.30
C VAL A 277 4.76 26.58 -14.70
N ASN A 278 4.67 25.62 -15.63
CA ASN A 278 4.23 25.89 -17.01
C ASN A 278 2.82 26.50 -17.06
N GLY A 279 1.94 26.10 -16.12
CA GLY A 279 0.60 26.67 -15.99
C GLY A 279 0.61 28.17 -15.70
N ILE A 280 1.47 28.59 -14.77
CA ILE A 280 1.67 29.98 -14.40
C ILE A 280 2.40 30.76 -15.49
N GLU A 281 3.45 30.20 -16.09
CA GLU A 281 4.15 30.81 -17.24
C GLU A 281 3.18 31.07 -18.40
N THR A 282 2.30 30.11 -18.71
CA THR A 282 1.28 30.27 -19.76
C THR A 282 0.31 31.43 -19.45
N LYS A 283 0.04 31.73 -18.17
CA LYS A 283 -0.75 32.91 -17.79
C LYS A 283 0.01 34.22 -18.07
N PHE A 284 1.34 34.23 -17.96
CA PHE A 284 2.16 35.41 -18.28
C PHE A 284 2.27 35.70 -19.78
N ASP A 285 2.12 34.70 -20.65
CA ASP A 285 2.26 34.86 -22.10
C ASP A 285 1.45 36.03 -22.67
N ALA A 286 0.21 36.21 -22.21
CA ALA A 286 -0.66 37.30 -22.67
C ALA A 286 -0.06 38.68 -22.32
N GLU A 287 0.47 38.84 -21.12
CA GLU A 287 1.11 40.07 -20.65
C GLU A 287 2.47 40.30 -21.33
N MET A 288 3.22 39.22 -21.59
CA MET A 288 4.47 39.30 -22.35
C MET A 288 4.24 39.76 -23.80
N VAL A 289 3.15 39.31 -24.44
CA VAL A 289 2.77 39.83 -25.77
C VAL A 289 2.45 41.33 -25.70
N VAL A 290 1.77 41.81 -24.65
CA VAL A 290 1.55 43.25 -24.45
C VAL A 290 2.87 44.00 -24.32
N MET A 291 3.84 43.47 -23.58
CA MET A 291 5.18 44.04 -23.42
C MET A 291 5.93 44.19 -24.76
N THR A 292 5.86 43.19 -25.64
CA THR A 292 6.54 43.25 -26.95
C THR A 292 6.00 44.34 -27.88
N ARG A 293 4.76 44.79 -27.65
CA ARG A 293 4.12 45.85 -28.45
C ARG A 293 4.46 47.26 -27.95
N VAL A 294 5.17 47.38 -26.83
CA VAL A 294 5.59 48.68 -26.29
C VAL A 294 6.70 49.27 -27.19
N PRO A 295 6.55 50.52 -27.67
CA PRO A 295 7.56 51.16 -28.51
C PRO A 295 8.73 51.68 -27.65
N TRP A 296 9.59 50.76 -27.21
CA TRP A 296 10.72 51.02 -26.30
C TRP A 296 11.67 52.13 -26.79
N ALA A 297 11.81 52.30 -28.11
CA ALA A 297 12.71 53.28 -28.70
C ALA A 297 12.22 54.74 -28.59
N THR A 298 10.92 54.96 -28.41
CA THR A 298 10.29 56.30 -28.41
C THR A 298 9.63 56.62 -27.08
N LEU A 299 9.94 55.87 -26.03
CA LEU A 299 9.36 56.06 -24.70
C LEU A 299 10.06 57.24 -24.00
N GLU A 300 9.48 58.43 -24.10
CA GLU A 300 10.08 59.67 -23.59
C GLU A 300 9.84 59.90 -22.07
N SER A 301 8.86 59.22 -21.48
CA SER A 301 8.50 59.38 -20.05
C SER A 301 8.15 58.03 -19.42
N VAL A 302 8.67 57.81 -18.22
CA VAL A 302 8.34 56.66 -17.37
C VAL A 302 7.26 57.06 -16.35
N GLY A 303 6.12 56.36 -16.36
CA GLY A 303 5.10 56.45 -15.30
C GLY A 303 5.35 55.43 -14.19
N ASP A 304 4.42 55.29 -13.24
CA ASP A 304 4.60 54.43 -12.06
C ASP A 304 4.80 52.94 -12.39
N GLN A 305 3.87 52.31 -13.14
CA GLN A 305 3.96 50.90 -13.55
C GLN A 305 3.33 50.67 -14.92
N SER A 306 3.96 49.81 -15.74
CA SER A 306 3.44 49.43 -17.05
C SER A 306 2.25 48.46 -16.92
N VAL A 307 1.32 48.51 -17.88
CA VAL A 307 0.08 47.69 -17.85
C VAL A 307 0.39 46.20 -17.74
N TYR A 308 1.37 45.69 -18.49
CA TYR A 308 1.76 44.28 -18.43
C TYR A 308 2.34 43.87 -17.06
N VAL A 309 3.00 44.79 -16.36
CA VAL A 309 3.51 44.55 -14.99
C VAL A 309 2.36 44.43 -14.01
N ASN A 310 1.31 45.25 -14.15
CA ASN A 310 0.09 45.13 -13.35
C ASN A 310 -0.62 43.80 -13.61
N GLY A 311 -0.66 43.34 -14.86
CA GLY A 311 -1.23 42.04 -15.22
C GLY A 311 -0.47 40.88 -14.57
N ILE A 312 0.86 40.87 -14.67
CA ILE A 312 1.73 39.87 -14.02
C ILE A 312 1.56 39.89 -12.50
N ASN A 313 1.57 41.07 -11.88
CA ASN A 313 1.36 41.21 -10.44
C ASN A 313 -0.02 40.67 -10.01
N THR A 314 -1.06 40.90 -10.80
CA THR A 314 -2.40 40.36 -10.53
C THR A 314 -2.41 38.83 -10.57
N ILE A 315 -1.74 38.22 -11.55
CA ILE A 315 -1.62 36.75 -11.66
C ILE A 315 -0.87 36.18 -10.45
N LEU A 316 0.28 36.77 -10.10
CA LEU A 316 1.09 36.35 -8.96
C LEU A 316 0.33 36.49 -7.63
N ALA A 317 -0.32 37.63 -7.41
CA ALA A 317 -1.09 37.89 -6.19
C ALA A 317 -2.28 36.92 -6.03
N ALA A 318 -2.84 36.42 -7.13
CA ALA A 318 -3.92 35.43 -7.11
C ALA A 318 -3.41 34.01 -6.83
N SER A 319 -2.36 33.55 -7.53
CA SER A 319 -1.90 32.16 -7.46
C SER A 319 -0.94 31.90 -6.29
N ILE A 320 0.07 32.75 -6.06
CA ILE A 320 1.17 32.46 -5.11
C ILE A 320 0.69 32.19 -3.68
N PRO A 321 -0.23 32.99 -3.07
CA PRO A 321 -0.68 32.72 -1.71
C PRO A 321 -1.42 31.39 -1.57
N VAL A 322 -2.16 30.98 -2.60
CA VAL A 322 -2.91 29.71 -2.61
C VAL A 322 -1.93 28.54 -2.68
N LEU A 323 -0.95 28.61 -3.58
CA LEU A 323 0.07 27.56 -3.75
C LEU A 323 0.93 27.42 -2.50
N GLY A 324 1.34 28.55 -1.89
CA GLY A 324 2.14 28.55 -0.66
C GLY A 324 1.41 27.98 0.56
N LYS A 325 0.06 28.02 0.58
CA LYS A 325 -0.74 27.37 1.62
C LYS A 325 -0.89 25.86 1.40
N LEU A 326 -0.88 25.42 0.15
CA LEU A 326 -1.17 24.02 -0.20
C LEU A 326 0.09 23.16 -0.29
N LEU A 327 1.21 23.70 -0.77
CA LEU A 327 2.46 22.98 -0.94
C LEU A 327 3.30 23.02 0.34
N SER A 328 4.13 21.99 0.54
CA SER A 328 5.17 22.03 1.56
C SER A 328 6.21 23.11 1.23
N PRO A 329 6.94 23.67 2.23
CA PRO A 329 7.92 24.72 1.98
C PRO A 329 8.99 24.35 0.95
N ILE A 330 9.39 23.07 0.89
CA ILE A 330 10.42 22.58 -0.04
C ILE A 330 9.91 22.65 -1.48
N TYR A 331 8.70 22.15 -1.74
CA TYR A 331 8.13 22.17 -3.08
C TYR A 331 7.69 23.58 -3.50
N PHE A 332 7.24 24.39 -2.55
CA PHE A 332 6.93 25.79 -2.81
C PHE A 332 8.19 26.57 -3.19
N GLN A 333 9.31 26.37 -2.48
CA GLN A 333 10.59 26.97 -2.87
C GLN A 333 11.03 26.52 -4.26
N PHE A 334 10.97 25.21 -4.55
CA PHE A 334 11.30 24.69 -5.89
C PHE A 334 10.44 25.34 -6.98
N PHE A 335 9.15 25.51 -6.73
CA PHE A 335 8.23 26.18 -7.64
C PHE A 335 8.62 27.66 -7.84
N LEU A 336 8.90 28.40 -6.76
CA LEU A 336 9.32 29.80 -6.83
C LEU A 336 10.67 29.99 -7.53
N ASP A 337 11.62 29.06 -7.39
CA ASP A 337 12.92 29.14 -8.06
C ASP A 337 12.80 28.91 -9.59
N LYS A 338 11.67 28.38 -10.05
CA LYS A 338 11.41 28.03 -11.46
C LYS A 338 10.53 29.02 -12.20
N VAL A 339 9.58 29.66 -11.50
CA VAL A 339 8.70 30.70 -12.04
C VAL A 339 9.44 32.03 -12.21
#